data_AF-A0A917L022-F1
#
_entry.id   AF-A0A917L022-F1
#
_cell.length_a   1.000
_cell.length_b   1.000
_cell.length_c   1.000
_cell.angle_alpha   90.00
_cell.angle_beta   90.00
_cell.angle_gamma   90.00
#
_symmetry.space_group_name_H-M   'P 1'
#
loop_
_entity.id
_entity.type
_entity.pdbx_description
1 polymer ?
#
loop_
_entity_poly.entity_id
_entity_poly.type
_entity_poly.pdbx_seq_one_letter_code
_entity_poly.pdbx_strand_id
1 'polypeptide(L)'
;MRKFLVTAAALGSAAFAPAAFAWEAQSTVTGPQGQTMTRSGSASCADGSCSRSGSVTGPQGQTATRNRTVSRAAPGQWSSQGTATGPRGGTVTRSRSVQRGW
;
A
#
# COMPACT_ATOMS: atom_id res chain seq x y z
N MET A 1 -2.00 -11.70 16.97
CA MET A 1 -1.26 -12.81 16.33
C MET A 1 -2.21 -13.47 15.34
N ARG A 2 -2.03 -13.26 14.04
CA ARG A 2 -2.86 -13.90 13.01
C ARG A 2 -1.99 -14.93 12.30
N LYS A 3 -2.31 -16.19 12.56
CA LYS A 3 -1.70 -17.39 11.95
C LYS A 3 -2.15 -17.45 10.49
N PHE A 4 -1.22 -17.27 9.55
CA PHE A 4 -1.45 -17.57 8.14
C PHE A 4 -0.96 -18.99 7.88
N LEU A 5 -1.91 -19.88 7.60
CA LEU A 5 -1.64 -21.25 7.15
C LEU A 5 -1.11 -21.18 5.70
N VAL A 6 0.07 -21.73 5.48
CA VAL A 6 0.69 -21.91 4.16
C VAL A 6 0.37 -23.30 3.66
N THR A 7 -0.27 -23.41 2.50
CA THR A 7 -0.41 -24.61 1.64
C THR A 7 -0.68 -24.10 0.21
N ALA A 8 -0.14 -24.60 -0.90
CA ALA A 8 0.75 -25.71 -1.20
C ALA A 8 1.54 -25.36 -2.49
N ALA A 9 2.72 -25.98 -2.68
CA ALA A 9 3.54 -25.84 -3.88
C ALA A 9 2.98 -26.69 -5.04
N ALA A 10 2.88 -26.11 -6.23
CA ALA A 10 2.72 -26.84 -7.49
C ALA A 10 3.96 -26.59 -8.35
N LEU A 11 4.68 -27.67 -8.71
CA LEU A 11 5.78 -27.67 -9.66
C LEU A 11 5.23 -27.65 -11.08
N GLY A 12 5.48 -26.58 -11.81
CA GLY A 12 5.14 -26.44 -13.23
C GLY A 12 5.94 -25.29 -13.83
N SER A 13 6.62 -25.57 -14.96
CA SER A 13 7.29 -24.66 -15.89
C SER A 13 7.58 -23.23 -15.41
N ALA A 14 8.87 -22.89 -15.24
CA ALA A 14 9.29 -21.52 -14.94
C ALA A 14 9.05 -20.59 -16.14
N ALA A 15 7.80 -20.18 -16.35
CA ALA A 15 7.52 -18.89 -16.94
C ALA A 15 8.05 -17.83 -15.98
N PHE A 16 8.84 -16.88 -16.46
CA PHE A 16 9.24 -15.70 -15.69
C PHE A 16 7.98 -14.84 -15.48
N ALA A 17 7.14 -15.26 -14.54
CA ALA A 17 6.00 -14.47 -14.10
C ALA A 17 6.57 -13.17 -13.51
N PRO A 18 6.02 -11.99 -13.84
CA PRO A 18 6.37 -10.79 -13.10
C PRO A 18 6.10 -11.09 -11.63
N ALA A 19 7.14 -11.05 -10.80
CA ALA A 19 7.03 -11.47 -9.41
C ALA A 19 5.94 -10.65 -8.73
N ALA A 20 4.80 -11.30 -8.46
CA ALA A 20 3.78 -10.72 -7.61
C ALA A 20 4.35 -10.68 -6.19
N PHE A 21 4.33 -9.52 -5.56
CA PHE A 21 4.76 -9.39 -4.18
C PHE A 21 3.70 -8.68 -3.38
N ALA A 22 3.53 -9.11 -2.15
CA ALA A 22 2.69 -8.45 -1.18
C ALA A 22 3.43 -8.37 0.15
N TRP A 23 3.27 -7.26 0.86
CA TRP A 23 3.74 -7.11 2.21
C TRP A 23 2.74 -6.33 3.04
N GLU A 24 2.76 -6.62 4.33
CA GLU A 24 2.01 -5.90 5.35
C GLU A 24 2.97 -5.57 6.49
N ALA A 25 2.83 -4.38 7.06
CA ALA A 25 3.61 -3.96 8.20
C ALA A 25 2.73 -3.19 9.16
N GLN A 26 2.96 -3.41 10.45
CA GLN A 26 2.39 -2.63 11.53
C GLN A 26 3.51 -2.21 12.47
N SER A 27 3.50 -0.95 12.88
CA SER A 27 4.40 -0.41 13.89
C SER A 27 3.61 0.38 14.92
N THR A 28 4.10 0.36 16.15
CA THR A 28 3.55 1.17 17.25
C THR A 28 4.70 1.93 17.86
N VAL A 29 4.52 3.23 18.06
CA VAL A 29 5.52 4.14 18.61
C VAL A 29 4.92 4.83 19.81
N THR A 30 5.58 4.72 20.96
CA THR A 30 5.19 5.43 22.19
C THR A 30 6.14 6.59 22.40
N GLY A 31 5.58 7.81 22.41
CA GLY A 31 6.31 9.05 22.63
C GLY A 31 6.37 9.45 24.11
N PRO A 32 6.92 10.66 24.38
CA PRO A 32 6.91 11.24 25.72
C PRO A 32 5.48 11.29 26.30
N GLN A 33 5.37 11.16 27.62
CA GLN A 33 4.09 11.10 28.35
C GLN A 33 3.23 9.84 28.08
N GLY A 34 3.81 8.79 27.52
CA GLY A 34 3.10 7.52 27.30
C GLY A 34 2.09 7.54 26.14
N GLN A 35 2.12 8.59 25.31
CA GLN A 35 1.23 8.72 24.17
C GLN A 35 1.64 7.77 23.04
N THR A 36 0.72 6.95 22.56
CA THR A 36 1.00 5.92 21.56
C THR A 36 0.38 6.26 20.20
N MET A 37 1.17 6.04 19.15
CA MET A 37 0.74 6.11 17.75
C MET A 37 0.90 4.74 17.11
N THR A 38 -0.12 4.28 16.40
CA THR A 38 -0.07 3.03 15.63
C THR A 38 -0.13 3.33 14.15
N ARG A 39 0.74 2.70 13.38
CA ARG A 39 0.78 2.80 11.93
C ARG A 39 0.66 1.40 11.34
N SER A 40 -0.20 1.26 10.34
CA SER A 40 -0.28 0.05 9.53
C SER A 40 -0.15 0.41 8.05
N GLY A 41 0.30 -0.55 7.26
CA GLY A 41 0.33 -0.39 5.82
C GLY A 41 0.52 -1.72 5.12
N SER A 42 -0.03 -1.79 3.91
CA SER A 42 0.15 -2.92 3.02
C SER A 42 0.52 -2.41 1.64
N ALA A 43 1.28 -3.21 0.89
CA ALA A 43 1.42 -3.00 -0.53
C ALA A 43 1.40 -4.34 -1.25
N SER A 44 0.86 -4.33 -2.46
CA SER A 44 0.84 -5.47 -3.35
C SER A 44 1.10 -5.00 -4.78
N CYS A 45 1.94 -5.71 -5.50
CA CYS A 45 2.18 -5.49 -6.91
C CYS A 45 1.99 -6.78 -7.68
N ALA A 46 1.29 -6.70 -8.79
CA ALA A 46 1.09 -7.79 -9.74
C ALA A 46 0.87 -7.19 -11.14
N ASP A 47 1.36 -7.85 -12.18
CA ASP A 47 1.03 -7.54 -13.59
C ASP A 47 1.22 -6.07 -13.99
N GLY A 48 2.27 -5.42 -13.48
CA GLY A 48 2.58 -4.03 -13.78
C GLY A 48 1.70 -2.99 -13.04
N SER A 49 0.84 -3.44 -12.12
CA SER A 49 0.09 -2.59 -11.19
C SER A 49 0.52 -2.81 -9.75
N CYS A 50 0.61 -1.72 -8.98
CA CYS A 50 1.01 -1.69 -7.59
C CYS A 50 -0.02 -0.90 -6.78
N SER A 51 -0.61 -1.54 -5.79
CA SER A 51 -1.49 -0.90 -4.81
C SER A 51 -0.80 -0.82 -3.45
N ARG A 52 -0.98 0.30 -2.76
CA ARG A 52 -0.48 0.52 -1.40
C ARG A 52 -1.56 1.20 -0.57
N SER A 53 -1.78 0.67 0.62
CA SER A 53 -2.66 1.26 1.62
C SER A 53 -1.91 1.49 2.93
N GLY A 54 -2.46 2.34 3.77
CA GLY A 54 -1.99 2.44 5.14
C GLY A 54 -2.83 3.40 5.95
N SER A 55 -2.78 3.20 7.26
CA SER A 55 -3.44 4.05 8.23
C SER A 55 -2.51 4.42 9.38
N VAL A 56 -2.84 5.52 10.02
CA VAL A 56 -2.14 6.04 11.18
C VAL A 56 -3.19 6.45 12.18
N THR A 57 -3.15 5.85 13.37
CA THR A 57 -4.01 6.17 14.50
C THR A 57 -3.19 6.85 15.58
N GLY A 58 -3.57 8.05 15.95
CA GLY A 58 -2.92 8.82 17.00
C GLY A 58 -3.42 8.47 18.41
N PRO A 59 -2.80 9.03 19.45
CA PRO A 59 -3.15 8.78 20.86
C PRO A 59 -4.59 9.14 21.21
N GLN A 60 -5.17 10.10 20.48
CA GLN A 60 -6.56 10.55 20.64
C GLN A 60 -7.58 9.66 19.88
N GLY A 61 -7.16 8.48 19.39
CA GLY A 61 -8.01 7.56 18.61
C GLY A 61 -8.30 8.00 17.17
N GLN A 62 -7.89 9.21 16.81
CA GLN A 62 -8.12 9.79 15.50
C GLN A 62 -7.24 9.11 14.44
N THR A 63 -7.85 8.72 13.30
CA THR A 63 -7.19 7.90 12.27
C THR A 63 -7.12 8.60 10.92
N ALA A 64 -5.93 8.69 10.34
CA ALA A 64 -5.73 9.09 8.94
C ALA A 64 -5.46 7.85 8.07
N THR A 65 -5.95 7.85 6.84
CA THR A 65 -5.75 6.77 5.88
C THR A 65 -5.21 7.29 4.56
N ARG A 66 -4.47 6.43 3.84
CA ARG A 66 -4.00 6.73 2.50
C ARG A 66 -3.97 5.47 1.65
N ASN A 67 -4.56 5.57 0.46
CA ASN A 67 -4.57 4.51 -0.54
C ASN A 67 -3.98 5.06 -1.83
N ARG A 68 -3.23 4.23 -2.56
CA ARG A 68 -2.65 4.60 -3.84
C ARG A 68 -2.48 3.37 -4.71
N THR A 69 -2.88 3.48 -5.97
CA THR A 69 -2.60 2.52 -7.02
C THR A 69 -1.77 3.18 -8.11
N VAL A 70 -0.83 2.44 -8.65
CA VAL A 70 0.03 2.85 -9.78
C VAL A 70 -0.03 1.73 -10.81
N SER A 71 -0.42 2.02 -12.04
CA SER A 71 -0.51 1.03 -13.11
C SER A 71 0.32 1.48 -14.30
N ARG A 72 1.17 0.58 -14.80
CA ARG A 72 1.90 0.76 -16.05
C ARG A 72 0.98 0.42 -17.23
N ALA A 73 0.66 1.42 -18.05
CA ALA A 73 -0.21 1.21 -19.22
C ALA A 73 0.58 0.70 -20.43
N ALA A 74 1.81 1.19 -20.60
CA ALA A 74 2.72 0.81 -21.69
C ALA A 74 4.17 1.10 -21.26
N PRO A 75 5.19 0.64 -22.02
CA PRO A 75 6.56 1.09 -21.81
C PRO A 75 6.68 2.62 -21.78
N GLY A 76 7.27 3.15 -20.70
CA GLY A 76 7.39 4.59 -20.51
C GLY A 76 6.12 5.32 -20.04
N GLN A 77 4.98 4.62 -19.88
CA GLN A 77 3.70 5.22 -19.50
C GLN A 77 3.16 4.65 -18.19
N TRP A 78 2.93 5.53 -17.22
CA TRP A 78 2.40 5.18 -15.91
C TRP A 78 1.21 6.07 -15.56
N SER A 79 0.19 5.45 -14.97
CA SER A 79 -0.92 6.13 -14.32
C SER A 79 -0.86 5.86 -12.82
N SER A 80 -1.30 6.82 -12.02
CA SER A 80 -1.49 6.59 -10.59
C SER A 80 -2.69 7.36 -10.08
N GLN A 81 -3.40 6.75 -9.14
CA GLN A 81 -4.48 7.38 -8.41
C GLN A 81 -4.29 7.09 -6.93
N GLY A 82 -4.61 8.05 -6.08
CA GLY A 82 -4.62 7.82 -4.66
C GLY A 82 -5.56 8.75 -3.93
N THR A 83 -6.02 8.28 -2.78
CA THR A 83 -6.86 9.00 -1.84
C THR A 83 -6.13 9.12 -0.53
N ALA A 84 -6.34 10.25 0.16
CA ALA A 84 -5.91 10.42 1.54
C ALA A 84 -7.07 11.01 2.32
N THR A 85 -7.44 10.36 3.41
CA THR A 85 -8.49 10.82 4.31
C THR A 85 -7.85 11.21 5.64
N GLY A 86 -8.05 12.46 6.04
CA GLY A 86 -7.56 12.98 7.30
C GLY A 86 -8.43 12.52 8.48
N PRO A 87 -7.95 12.69 9.72
CA PRO A 87 -8.68 12.22 10.91
C PRO A 87 -10.00 12.96 11.18
N ARG A 88 -10.22 14.10 10.52
CA ARG A 88 -11.48 14.87 10.56
C ARG A 88 -12.41 14.55 9.38
N GLY A 89 -12.20 13.44 8.68
CA GLY A 89 -13.06 12.95 7.59
C GLY A 89 -12.82 13.60 6.21
N GLY A 90 -12.07 14.70 6.13
CA GLY A 90 -11.73 15.34 4.86
C GLY A 90 -10.91 14.41 3.95
N THR A 91 -11.36 14.20 2.72
CA THR A 91 -10.71 13.31 1.74
C THR A 91 -10.21 14.09 0.53
N VAL A 92 -8.97 13.81 0.12
CA VAL A 92 -8.37 14.35 -1.10
C VAL A 92 -8.03 13.22 -2.05
N THR A 93 -8.51 13.33 -3.29
CA THR A 93 -8.18 12.41 -4.37
C THR A 93 -7.20 13.06 -5.33
N ARG A 94 -6.21 12.29 -5.79
CA ARG A 94 -5.23 12.74 -6.77
C ARG A 94 -5.03 11.67 -7.84
N SER A 95 -5.08 12.09 -9.10
CA SER A 95 -4.69 11.28 -10.25
C SER A 95 -3.48 11.91 -10.94
N ARG A 96 -2.62 11.08 -11.53
CA ARG A 96 -1.47 11.50 -12.33
C ARG A 96 -1.22 10.50 -13.44
N SER A 97 -0.95 11.00 -14.64
CA SER A 97 -0.32 10.25 -15.73
C SER A 97 1.08 10.79 -15.96
N VAL A 98 2.02 9.91 -16.23
CA VAL A 98 3.42 10.23 -16.52
C VAL A 98 3.82 9.45 -17.76
N GLN A 99 4.30 10.15 -18.78
CA GLN A 99 4.92 9.57 -19.96
C GLN A 99 6.36 10.05 -20.03
N ARG A 100 7.31 9.13 -20.12
CA ARG A 100 8.72 9.45 -20.37
C ARG A 100 8.93 9.56 -21.88
N GLY A 101 9.09 10.79 -22.38
CA GLY A 101 9.55 11.03 -23.76
C GLY A 101 11.05 10.79 -23.86
N TRP A 102 11.49 10.15 -24.95
CA TRP A 102 12.89 10.04 -25.34
C TRP A 102 13.22 11.14 -26.34
#